data_AF-W6KSM5-F1
#
_entry.id   AF-W6KSM5-F1
#
_cell.length_a   1.000
_cell.length_b   1.000
_cell.length_c   1.000
_cell.angle_alpha   90.00
_cell.angle_beta   90.00
_cell.angle_gamma   90.00
#
_symmetry.space_group_name_H-M   'P 1'
#
loop_
_entity.id
_entity.type
_entity.pdbx_description
1 polymer ?
#
loop_
_entity_poly.entity_id
_entity_poly.type
_entity_poly.pdbx_seq_one_letter_code
_entity_poly.pdbx_strand_id
1 'polypeptide(L)'
;MERVFRIMIDWVDSQNLHGLTYEYVQEKGRTPFLLIDIAGTEPTKHAVFLYGHMDKQPPLRSWGEGLDPTKPVVRDGELYGRGASDDGYAIFLSICSIASLQRNGIPHGRILVAIESGEEYGSPDLEYYMDRFREKIGVMDLMICLDSG
;
A
#
# COMPACT_ATOMS: atom_id res chain seq x y z
N MET A 1 7.31 5.66 12.38
CA MET A 1 7.10 5.08 11.03
C MET A 1 7.40 3.59 10.99
N GLU A 2 8.57 3.14 11.44
CA GLU A 2 8.93 1.70 11.47
C GLU A 2 7.85 0.78 12.11
N ARG A 3 7.26 1.19 13.25
CA ARG A 3 6.16 0.42 13.88
C ARG A 3 4.95 0.24 12.97
N VAL A 4 4.60 1.25 12.16
CA VAL A 4 3.44 1.21 11.26
C VAL A 4 3.69 0.21 10.15
N PHE A 5 4.85 0.29 9.49
CA PHE A 5 5.24 -0.67 8.46
C PHE A 5 5.34 -2.10 8.98
N ARG A 6 5.84 -2.30 10.21
CA ARG A 6 5.84 -3.64 10.82
C ARG A 6 4.42 -4.20 10.97
N ILE A 7 3.49 -3.41 11.50
CA ILE A 7 2.07 -3.85 11.62
C ILE A 7 1.48 -4.19 10.25
N MET A 8 1.79 -3.38 9.23
CA MET A 8 1.33 -3.63 7.86
C MET A 8 1.92 -4.93 7.30
N ILE A 9 3.23 -5.12 7.42
CA ILE A 9 3.94 -6.32 6.96
C ILE A 9 3.42 -7.57 7.69
N ASP A 10 3.29 -7.53 9.01
CA ASP A 10 2.73 -8.62 9.82
C ASP A 10 1.31 -8.99 9.32
N TRP A 11 0.51 -7.98 8.95
CA TRP A 11 -0.82 -8.21 8.39
C TRP A 11 -0.76 -8.80 6.97
N VAL A 12 0.12 -8.31 6.10
CA VAL A 12 0.32 -8.84 4.74
C VAL A 12 0.75 -10.30 4.79
N ASP A 13 1.71 -10.64 5.67
CA ASP A 13 2.17 -12.01 5.87
C ASP A 13 1.02 -12.93 6.31
N SER A 14 0.14 -12.44 7.20
CA SER A 14 -1.02 -13.20 7.64
C SER A 14 -2.04 -13.53 6.54
N GLN A 15 -1.96 -12.89 5.37
CA GLN A 15 -2.82 -13.19 4.22
C GLN A 15 -2.39 -14.45 3.46
N ASN A 16 -1.20 -15.01 3.74
CA ASN A 16 -0.70 -16.27 3.17
C ASN A 16 -0.70 -16.29 1.62
N LEU A 17 -0.33 -15.17 0.99
CA LEU A 17 -0.24 -15.07 -0.47
C LEU A 17 0.91 -15.93 -1.01
N HIS A 18 0.65 -16.66 -2.09
CA HIS A 18 1.68 -17.39 -2.81
C HIS A 18 2.55 -16.43 -3.63
N GLY A 19 3.86 -16.67 -3.64
CA GLY A 19 4.81 -15.88 -4.43
C GLY A 19 5.08 -14.48 -3.88
N LEU A 20 4.66 -14.20 -2.64
CA LEU A 20 4.87 -12.93 -1.95
C LEU A 20 6.32 -12.77 -1.50
N THR A 21 6.91 -11.63 -1.84
CA THR A 21 8.13 -11.09 -1.24
C THR A 21 7.96 -9.60 -1.01
N TYR A 22 8.78 -8.99 -0.17
CA TYR A 22 8.74 -7.54 0.02
C TYR A 22 10.11 -6.97 0.44
N GLU A 23 10.29 -5.69 0.18
CA GLU A 23 11.43 -4.89 0.63
C GLU A 23 10.91 -3.65 1.36
N TYR A 24 11.19 -3.58 2.66
CA TYR A 24 11.07 -2.35 3.44
C TYR A 24 12.44 -1.66 3.46
N VAL A 25 12.48 -0.41 3.02
CA VAL A 25 13.70 0.39 3.01
C VAL A 25 13.45 1.73 3.68
N GLN A 26 14.40 2.16 4.50
CA GLN A 26 14.44 3.53 5.01
C GLN A 26 15.88 4.04 4.88
N GLU A 27 16.14 4.76 3.80
CA GLU A 27 17.46 5.35 3.57
C GLU A 27 17.69 6.56 4.48
N LYS A 28 18.95 6.83 4.80
CA LYS A 28 19.30 7.92 5.73
C LYS A 28 18.80 9.26 5.19
N GLY A 29 17.94 9.92 5.95
CA GLY A 29 17.38 11.23 5.61
C GLY A 29 16.15 11.17 4.69
N ARG A 30 15.60 9.97 4.44
CA ARG A 30 14.40 9.77 3.62
C ARG A 30 13.28 9.12 4.43
N THR A 31 12.05 9.35 3.98
CA THR A 31 10.86 8.63 4.44
C THR A 31 10.95 7.15 4.04
N PRO A 32 10.37 6.22 4.81
CA PRO A 32 10.41 4.80 4.47
C PRO A 32 9.60 4.47 3.21
N PHE A 33 9.89 3.35 2.59
CA PHE A 33 9.20 2.84 1.41
C PHE A 33 9.04 1.33 1.51
N LEU A 34 7.88 0.82 1.13
CA LEU A 34 7.61 -0.61 1.04
C LEU A 34 7.30 -0.98 -0.41
N LEU A 35 8.07 -1.92 -0.95
CA LEU A 35 7.79 -2.56 -2.23
C LEU A 35 7.42 -4.02 -1.98
N ILE A 36 6.20 -4.40 -2.33
CA ILE A 36 5.73 -5.78 -2.28
C ILE A 36 5.74 -6.33 -3.72
N ASP A 37 6.23 -7.55 -3.89
CA ASP A 37 6.31 -8.24 -5.17
C ASP A 37 5.65 -9.61 -5.06
N ILE A 38 4.61 -9.81 -5.85
CA ILE A 38 3.82 -11.04 -5.88
C ILE A 38 3.97 -11.66 -7.26
N ALA A 39 4.60 -12.84 -7.29
CA ALA A 39 4.80 -13.59 -8.52
C ALA A 39 3.46 -13.95 -9.19
N GLY A 40 3.44 -13.92 -10.52
CA GLY A 40 2.28 -14.37 -11.29
C GLY A 40 2.06 -15.88 -11.15
N THR A 41 0.81 -16.30 -11.27
CA THR A 41 0.40 -17.71 -11.21
C THR A 41 0.34 -18.38 -12.60
N GLU A 42 0.57 -17.62 -13.66
CA GLU A 42 0.58 -18.09 -15.04
C GLU A 42 1.78 -17.53 -15.81
N PRO A 43 2.25 -18.23 -16.87
CA PRO A 43 3.34 -17.74 -17.72
C PRO A 43 2.83 -16.63 -18.65
N THR A 44 2.68 -15.44 -18.09
CA THR A 44 2.35 -14.20 -18.80
C THR A 44 3.43 -13.16 -18.60
N LYS A 45 3.61 -12.29 -19.59
CA LYS A 45 4.45 -11.09 -19.45
C LYS A 45 3.71 -9.92 -18.81
N HIS A 46 2.38 -10.04 -18.65
CA HIS A 46 1.56 -8.96 -18.14
C HIS A 46 1.83 -8.73 -16.64
N ALA A 47 2.12 -7.49 -16.29
CA ALA A 47 2.39 -7.09 -14.92
C ALA A 47 1.63 -5.81 -14.53
N VAL A 48 1.19 -5.77 -13.28
CA VAL A 48 0.42 -4.65 -12.72
C VAL A 48 1.21 -3.99 -11.60
N PHE A 49 1.19 -2.67 -11.56
CA PHE A 49 1.77 -1.86 -10.49
C PHE A 49 0.65 -1.17 -9.71
N LEU A 50 0.52 -1.48 -8.43
CA LEU A 50 -0.42 -0.86 -7.51
C LEU A 50 0.33 0.16 -6.67
N TYR A 51 -0.22 1.36 -6.51
CA TYR A 51 0.38 2.44 -5.73
C TYR A 51 -0.60 2.96 -4.68
N GLY A 52 -0.04 3.32 -3.52
CA GLY A 52 -0.69 4.12 -2.48
C GLY A 52 0.34 4.69 -1.50
N HIS A 53 -0.14 5.32 -0.44
CA HIS A 53 0.72 5.88 0.61
C HIS A 53 0.22 5.52 2.02
N MET A 54 1.01 5.85 3.04
CA MET A 54 0.61 5.62 4.43
C MET A 54 0.77 6.85 5.33
N ASP A 55 1.31 7.95 4.79
CA ASP A 55 1.42 9.18 5.53
C ASP A 55 0.05 9.84 5.62
N LYS A 56 -0.06 10.80 6.53
CA LYS A 56 -1.36 11.35 6.89
C LYS A 56 -1.19 12.84 7.06
N GLN A 57 -2.12 13.59 6.49
CA GLN A 57 -2.30 14.97 6.90
C GLN A 57 -2.47 15.07 8.43
N PRO A 58 -1.95 16.14 9.05
CA PRO A 58 -2.29 16.50 10.41
C PRO A 58 -3.81 16.51 10.64
N PRO A 59 -4.27 16.24 11.88
CA PRO A 59 -5.68 16.35 12.18
C PRO A 59 -6.16 17.78 11.96
N LEU A 60 -7.28 17.94 11.25
CA LEU A 60 -8.01 19.20 11.20
C LEU A 60 -8.70 19.44 12.56
N ARG A 61 -9.04 20.70 12.84
CA ARG A 61 -9.73 21.06 14.10
C ARG A 61 -11.18 20.55 14.11
N SER A 62 -11.65 20.25 15.33
CA SER A 62 -12.96 19.69 15.72
C SER A 62 -13.44 18.47 14.92
N TRP A 63 -13.39 17.30 15.58
CA TRP A 63 -14.05 16.08 15.12
C TRP A 63 -15.44 16.00 15.74
N GLY A 64 -16.35 15.24 15.10
CA GLY A 64 -17.70 15.02 15.63
C GLY A 64 -17.68 14.33 17.00
N GLU A 65 -18.79 14.43 17.73
CA GLU A 65 -18.90 13.84 19.06
C GLU A 65 -18.57 12.33 19.03
N GLY A 66 -17.67 11.91 19.92
CA GLY A 66 -17.19 10.54 20.02
C GLY A 66 -16.18 10.11 18.95
N LEU A 67 -15.78 11.00 18.04
CA LEU A 67 -14.75 10.76 17.02
C LEU A 67 -13.42 11.41 17.41
N ASP A 68 -12.33 10.75 17.05
CA ASP A 68 -10.97 11.26 17.24
C ASP A 68 -10.11 10.82 16.05
N PRO A 69 -9.18 11.66 15.55
CA PRO A 69 -8.35 11.33 14.39
C PRO A 69 -7.56 10.04 14.55
N THR A 70 -7.19 9.68 15.78
CA THR A 70 -6.36 8.52 16.11
C THR A 70 -7.15 7.34 16.67
N LYS A 71 -8.46 7.50 16.91
CA LYS A 71 -9.34 6.44 17.40
C LYS A 71 -10.27 5.99 16.27
N PRO A 72 -10.05 4.81 15.67
CA PRO A 72 -10.95 4.29 14.66
C PRO A 72 -12.33 4.03 15.27
N VAL A 73 -13.39 4.54 14.62
CA VAL A 73 -14.79 4.35 15.03
C VAL A 73 -15.59 3.91 13.82
N VAL A 74 -16.31 2.79 13.93
CA VAL A 74 -17.32 2.41 12.94
C VAL A 74 -18.67 2.97 13.40
N ARG A 75 -19.31 3.79 12.57
CA ARG A 75 -20.64 4.37 12.81
C ARG A 75 -21.40 4.38 11.50
N ASP A 76 -22.64 3.88 11.53
CA ASP A 76 -23.55 3.86 10.37
C ASP A 76 -22.94 3.23 9.10
N GLY A 77 -22.07 2.22 9.27
CA GLY A 77 -21.39 1.53 8.17
C GLY A 77 -20.12 2.20 7.66
N GLU A 78 -19.75 3.36 8.20
CA GLU A 78 -18.55 4.11 7.81
C GLU A 78 -17.44 3.97 8.86
N LEU A 79 -16.20 3.85 8.40
CA LEU A 79 -15.01 3.83 9.26
C LEU A 79 -14.41 5.23 9.36
N TYR A 80 -14.56 5.85 10.54
CA TYR A 80 -14.01 7.15 10.87
C TYR A 80 -12.63 7.02 11.50
N GLY A 81 -11.69 7.83 11.01
CA GLY A 81 -10.33 7.96 11.53
C GLY A 81 -9.45 8.63 10.49
N ARG A 82 -8.45 9.41 10.93
CA ARG A 82 -7.50 10.05 10.00
C ARG A 82 -6.70 8.96 9.30
N GLY A 83 -6.71 9.02 7.97
CA GLY A 83 -6.06 8.06 7.11
C GLY A 83 -6.82 6.75 6.92
N ALA A 84 -8.11 6.70 7.24
CA ALA A 84 -8.96 5.56 6.89
C ALA A 84 -9.22 5.49 5.38
N SER A 85 -9.44 6.64 4.73
CA SER A 85 -9.73 6.74 3.29
C SER A 85 -8.59 7.31 2.46
N ASP A 86 -7.58 7.91 3.09
CA ASP A 86 -6.51 8.68 2.43
C ASP A 86 -5.22 8.53 3.26
N ASP A 87 -4.37 7.55 2.95
CA ASP A 87 -4.58 6.45 1.99
C ASP A 87 -4.36 5.08 2.65
N GLY A 88 -4.65 5.00 3.95
CA GLY A 88 -4.38 3.80 4.74
C GLY A 88 -5.13 2.54 4.26
N TYR A 89 -6.06 2.63 3.32
CA TYR A 89 -6.79 1.48 2.76
C TYR A 89 -6.09 0.84 1.55
N ALA A 90 -5.23 1.57 0.81
CA ALA A 90 -4.69 1.11 -0.47
C ALA A 90 -3.93 -0.21 -0.36
N ILE A 91 -3.07 -0.37 0.65
CA ILE A 91 -2.34 -1.61 0.89
C ILE A 91 -3.29 -2.78 1.17
N PHE A 92 -4.31 -2.56 2.01
CA PHE A 92 -5.26 -3.61 2.38
C PHE A 92 -6.12 -4.03 1.18
N LEU A 93 -6.59 -3.06 0.39
CA LEU A 93 -7.39 -3.33 -0.80
C LEU A 93 -6.56 -4.04 -1.87
N SER A 94 -5.33 -3.60 -2.11
CA SER A 94 -4.39 -4.23 -3.04
C SER A 94 -4.19 -5.71 -2.69
N ILE A 95 -3.83 -6.00 -1.44
CA ILE A 95 -3.53 -7.36 -0.99
C ILE A 95 -4.80 -8.22 -0.94
N CYS A 96 -5.93 -7.68 -0.47
CA CYS A 96 -7.21 -8.41 -0.47
C CYS A 96 -7.67 -8.79 -1.88
N SER A 97 -7.45 -7.92 -2.87
CA SER A 97 -7.80 -8.19 -4.27
C SER A 97 -7.02 -9.39 -4.81
N ILE A 98 -5.71 -9.43 -4.55
CA ILE A 98 -4.84 -10.53 -4.98
C ILE A 98 -5.17 -11.82 -4.22
N ALA A 99 -5.41 -11.73 -2.91
CA ALA A 99 -5.85 -12.85 -2.10
C ALA A 99 -7.19 -13.42 -2.59
N SER A 100 -8.08 -12.58 -3.11
CA SER A 100 -9.33 -13.03 -3.71
C SER A 100 -9.08 -13.84 -4.99
N LEU A 101 -8.21 -13.37 -5.88
CA LEU A 101 -7.85 -14.09 -7.11
C LEU A 101 -7.26 -15.47 -6.78
N GLN A 102 -6.26 -15.52 -5.91
CA GLN A 102 -5.58 -16.76 -5.54
C GLN A 102 -6.53 -17.76 -4.84
N ARG A 103 -7.36 -17.30 -3.90
CA ARG A 103 -8.34 -18.18 -3.22
C ARG A 103 -9.37 -18.78 -4.17
N ASN A 104 -9.71 -18.08 -5.25
CA ASN A 104 -10.66 -18.55 -6.27
C ASN A 104 -9.97 -19.26 -7.44
N GLY A 105 -8.65 -19.47 -7.39
CA GLY A 105 -7.88 -20.09 -8.47
C GLY A 105 -7.92 -19.31 -9.79
N ILE A 106 -8.15 -17.99 -9.72
CA ILE A 106 -8.15 -17.12 -10.90
C ILE A 106 -6.70 -16.74 -11.20
N PRO A 107 -6.19 -17.05 -12.41
CA PRO A 107 -4.83 -16.69 -12.79
C PRO A 107 -4.59 -15.19 -12.77
N HIS A 108 -3.38 -14.78 -12.39
CA HIS A 108 -2.93 -13.41 -12.51
C HIS A 108 -1.46 -13.33 -12.91
N GLY A 109 -1.09 -12.25 -13.58
CA GLY A 109 0.31 -11.88 -13.84
C GLY A 109 1.05 -11.41 -12.59
N ARG A 110 2.28 -10.92 -12.77
CA ARG A 110 3.07 -10.36 -11.66
C ARG A 110 2.42 -9.08 -11.16
N ILE A 111 2.39 -8.88 -9.84
CA ILE A 111 1.83 -7.68 -9.24
C ILE A 111 2.85 -7.07 -8.28
N LEU A 112 3.19 -5.80 -8.51
CA LEU A 112 3.97 -4.99 -7.58
C LEU A 112 3.04 -4.05 -6.82
N VAL A 113 3.27 -3.88 -5.52
CA VAL A 113 2.57 -2.89 -4.68
C VAL A 113 3.61 -1.97 -4.06
N ALA A 114 3.51 -0.68 -4.33
CA ALA A 114 4.37 0.36 -3.77
C ALA A 114 3.59 1.19 -2.76
N ILE A 115 4.12 1.30 -1.54
CA ILE A 115 3.58 2.14 -0.47
C ILE A 115 4.65 3.13 -0.04
N GLU A 116 4.45 4.41 -0.37
CA GLU A 116 5.35 5.48 0.02
C GLU A 116 4.98 6.13 1.37
N SER A 117 5.68 7.19 1.76
CA SER A 117 5.54 7.82 3.08
C SER A 117 5.80 9.32 3.11
N GLY A 118 5.63 9.99 1.97
CA GLY A 118 5.73 11.44 1.86
C GLY A 118 4.78 12.06 0.85
N GLU A 119 3.73 11.34 0.43
CA GLU A 119 2.76 11.81 -0.59
C GLU A 119 2.12 13.12 -0.14
N GLU A 120 1.73 13.21 1.13
CA GLU A 120 1.03 14.34 1.74
C GLU A 120 1.91 15.61 1.84
N TYR A 121 3.19 15.47 1.50
CA TYR A 121 4.22 16.51 1.44
C TYR A 121 4.83 16.66 0.03
N GLY A 122 4.21 16.06 -1.00
CA GLY A 122 4.59 16.17 -2.41
C GLY A 122 5.57 15.11 -2.90
N SER A 123 5.61 13.93 -2.27
CA SER A 123 6.41 12.76 -2.67
C SER A 123 7.91 13.05 -2.90
N PRO A 124 8.62 13.76 -2.01
CA PRO A 124 10.00 14.22 -2.26
C PRO A 124 11.02 13.07 -2.41
N ASP A 125 10.70 11.89 -1.89
CA ASP A 125 11.58 10.70 -1.91
C ASP A 125 11.18 9.68 -2.99
N LEU A 126 10.03 9.86 -3.65
CA LEU A 126 9.47 8.84 -4.56
C LEU A 126 10.38 8.58 -5.76
N GLU A 127 10.89 9.64 -6.40
CA GLU A 127 11.80 9.53 -7.55
C GLU A 127 13.05 8.69 -7.19
N TYR A 128 13.61 8.92 -6.00
CA TYR A 128 14.75 8.16 -5.50
C TYR A 128 14.42 6.66 -5.36
N TYR A 129 13.25 6.32 -4.82
CA TYR A 129 12.85 4.92 -4.67
C TYR A 129 12.50 4.27 -6.01
N MET A 130 11.89 4.99 -6.94
CA MET A 130 11.65 4.51 -8.31
C MET A 130 12.95 4.19 -9.03
N ASP A 131 13.98 5.03 -8.86
CA ASP A 131 15.31 4.76 -9.40
C ASP A 131 15.98 3.57 -8.73
N ARG A 132 15.93 3.49 -7.40
CA ARG A 132 16.50 2.37 -6.64
C ARG A 132 15.91 1.03 -7.08
N PHE A 133 14.59 0.98 -7.26
CA PHE A 133 13.89 -0.25 -7.60
C PHE A 133 13.68 -0.44 -9.09
N ARG A 134 14.25 0.42 -9.96
CA ARG A 134 14.03 0.41 -11.41
C ARG A 134 14.14 -0.97 -12.05
N GLU A 135 15.18 -1.73 -11.72
CA GLU A 135 15.38 -3.08 -12.27
C GLU A 135 14.34 -4.08 -11.76
N LYS A 136 13.98 -4.00 -10.48
CA LYS A 136 12.93 -4.84 -9.89
C LYS A 136 11.55 -4.47 -10.44
N ILE A 137 11.26 -3.18 -10.60
CA ILE A 137 10.02 -2.70 -11.22
C ILE A 137 9.95 -3.24 -12.64
N GLY A 138 10.94 -2.92 -13.48
CA GLY A 138 10.93 -3.37 -14.87
C GLY A 138 9.78 -2.76 -15.67
N VAL A 139 9.21 -3.52 -16.60
CA VAL A 139 8.11 -3.05 -17.48
C VAL A 139 6.78 -3.47 -16.88
N MET A 140 5.91 -2.50 -16.62
CA MET A 140 4.54 -2.69 -16.13
C MET A 140 3.54 -2.37 -17.25
N ASP A 141 2.50 -3.19 -17.40
CA ASP A 141 1.46 -3.00 -18.42
C ASP A 141 0.33 -2.08 -17.93
N LEU A 142 0.10 -2.06 -16.62
CA LEU A 142 -0.95 -1.25 -15.99
C LEU A 142 -0.47 -0.72 -14.65
N MET A 143 -0.72 0.57 -14.40
CA MET A 143 -0.59 1.19 -13.08
C MET A 143 -1.96 1.54 -12.54
N ILE A 144 -2.25 1.15 -11.30
CA ILE A 144 -3.46 1.51 -10.56
C ILE A 144 -3.03 2.31 -9.34
N CYS A 145 -3.51 3.56 -9.26
CA CYS A 145 -3.39 4.39 -8.08
C CYS A 145 -4.69 4.26 -7.28
N LEU A 146 -4.59 3.87 -6.01
CA LEU A 146 -5.73 3.74 -5.10
C LEU A 146 -5.84 4.96 -4.19
N ASP A 147 -5.64 6.16 -4.72
CA ASP A 147 -5.58 7.39 -3.93
C ASP A 147 -6.24 8.57 -4.68
N SER A 148 -7.48 8.35 -5.11
CA SER A 148 -8.26 9.33 -5.88
C SER A 148 -9.72 9.32 -5.47
N GLY A 149 -10.49 10.33 -5.89
CA GLY A 149 -11.92 10.52 -5.55
C GLY A 149 -12.80 10.84 -6.74
#